data_AF-A0A2S2KNR3-F1
#
_entry.id   AF-A0A2S2KNR3-F1
#
_cell.length_a   1.000
_cell.length_b   1.000
_cell.length_c   1.000
_cell.angle_alpha   90.00
_cell.angle_beta   90.00
_cell.angle_gamma   90.00
#
_symmetry.space_group_name_H-M   'P 1'
#
loop_
_entity.id
_entity.type
_entity.pdbx_description
1 polymer ?
#
loop_
_entity_poly.entity_id
_entity_poly.type
_entity_poly.pdbx_seq_one_letter_code
_entity_poly.pdbx_strand_id
1 'polypeptide(L)'
;MSDSDEQYLQLKEIYDEQRWNLEKEFEEKFQESRKYFDEQKQAIHDKNESDSPLTPEQTDQMLKDIFFEFIERQEEIKIEYTSRVDALNAMFKIKFEQFGNEMPLWVEKVMELWQKGKISDVEFVNFLSFVINNDIIKLEQWIFSEYNH
;
A
#
# COMPACT_ATOMS: atom_id res chain seq x y z
N MET A 1 -18.79 22.10 9.29
CA MET A 1 -18.76 20.75 8.69
C MET A 1 -20.07 20.05 9.03
N SER A 2 -20.56 19.18 8.15
CA SER A 2 -21.70 18.31 8.48
C SER A 2 -21.21 17.09 9.26
N ASP A 3 -22.10 16.43 10.00
CA ASP A 3 -21.80 15.20 10.75
C ASP A 3 -21.27 14.07 9.83
N SER A 4 -21.75 14.03 8.58
CA SER A 4 -21.26 13.11 7.54
C SER A 4 -19.81 13.38 7.13
N ASP A 5 -19.40 14.66 7.06
CA ASP A 5 -18.01 15.03 6.72
C ASP A 5 -17.03 14.59 7.81
N GLU A 6 -17.43 14.68 9.08
CA GLU A 6 -16.60 14.28 10.22
C GLU A 6 -16.43 12.75 10.29
N GLN A 7 -17.52 12.01 10.04
CA GLN A 7 -17.50 10.55 9.99
C GLN A 7 -16.64 10.01 8.84
N TYR A 8 -16.63 10.68 7.67
CA TYR A 8 -15.76 10.32 6.56
C TYR A 8 -14.28 10.47 6.92
N LEU A 9 -13.90 11.61 7.54
CA LEU A 9 -12.53 11.86 7.94
C LEU A 9 -12.04 10.86 9.00
N GLN A 10 -12.87 10.55 10.00
CA GLN A 10 -12.58 9.51 10.99
C GLN A 10 -12.38 8.14 10.31
N LEU A 11 -13.24 7.79 9.35
CA LEU A 11 -13.10 6.53 8.62
C LEU A 11 -11.80 6.48 7.79
N LYS A 12 -11.42 7.61 7.18
CA LYS A 12 -10.18 7.74 6.40
C LYS A 12 -8.95 7.63 7.28
N GLU A 13 -8.93 8.29 8.44
CA GLU A 13 -7.84 8.16 9.43
C GLU A 13 -7.67 6.70 9.86
N ILE A 14 -8.76 5.99 10.13
CA ILE A 14 -8.72 4.55 10.49
C ILE A 14 -8.17 3.71 9.33
N TYR A 15 -8.58 3.98 8.09
CA TYR A 15 -8.05 3.29 6.92
C TYR A 15 -6.54 3.49 6.78
N ASP A 16 -6.08 4.74 6.86
CA ASP A 16 -4.68 5.11 6.69
C ASP A 16 -3.81 4.51 7.81
N GLU A 17 -4.30 4.50 9.05
CA GLU A 17 -3.61 3.85 10.18
C GLU A 17 -3.52 2.33 9.98
N GLN A 18 -4.61 1.67 9.60
CA GLN A 18 -4.59 0.22 9.33
C GLN A 18 -3.68 -0.13 8.16
N ARG A 19 -3.67 0.71 7.13
CA ARG A 19 -2.78 0.56 5.98
C ARG A 19 -1.32 0.69 6.37
N TRP A 20 -0.99 1.71 7.15
CA TRP A 20 0.38 1.94 7.63
C TRP A 20 0.86 0.80 8.53
N ASN A 21 0.02 0.32 9.45
CA ASN A 21 0.35 -0.81 10.31
C ASN A 21 0.61 -2.09 9.49
N LEU A 22 -0.20 -2.32 8.46
CA LEU A 22 0.01 -3.44 7.54
C LEU A 22 1.34 -3.31 6.80
N GLU A 23 1.65 -2.14 6.26
CA GLU A 23 2.94 -1.89 5.57
C GLU A 23 4.13 -2.11 6.49
N LYS A 24 4.03 -1.68 7.76
CA LYS A 24 5.07 -1.91 8.77
C LYS A 24 5.29 -3.39 9.07
N GLU A 25 4.20 -4.12 9.32
CA GLU A 25 4.26 -5.57 9.57
C GLU A 25 4.96 -6.31 8.42
N PHE A 26 4.60 -5.99 7.17
CA PHE A 26 5.15 -6.67 6.00
C PHE A 26 6.58 -6.24 5.70
N GLU A 27 6.95 -4.98 5.92
CA GLU A 27 8.34 -4.55 5.86
C GLU A 27 9.20 -5.34 6.85
N GLU A 28 8.73 -5.55 8.08
CA GLU A 28 9.42 -6.38 9.08
C GLU A 28 9.59 -7.83 8.59
N LYS A 29 8.53 -8.47 8.08
CA LYS A 29 8.61 -9.82 7.50
C LYS A 29 9.64 -9.92 6.36
N PHE A 30 9.68 -8.92 5.48
CA PHE A 30 10.67 -8.88 4.41
C PHE A 30 12.09 -8.72 4.94
N GLN A 31 12.31 -7.88 5.95
CA GLN A 31 13.61 -7.71 6.60
C GLN A 31 14.06 -9.00 7.30
N GLU A 32 13.17 -9.68 8.01
CA GLU A 32 13.46 -10.96 8.67
C GLU A 32 13.84 -12.05 7.65
N SER A 33 13.13 -12.14 6.53
CA SER A 33 13.45 -13.08 5.46
C SER A 33 14.82 -12.79 4.83
N ARG A 34 15.18 -11.51 4.62
CA ARG A 34 16.52 -11.11 4.16
C ARG A 34 17.60 -11.48 5.16
N LYS A 35 17.38 -11.17 6.43
CA LYS A 35 18.32 -11.48 7.52
C LYS A 35 18.57 -12.99 7.61
N TYR A 36 17.52 -13.80 7.56
CA TYR A 36 17.64 -15.26 7.55
C TYR A 36 18.49 -15.76 6.37
N PHE A 37 18.25 -15.22 5.17
CA PHE A 37 19.04 -15.59 3.99
C PHE A 37 20.53 -15.28 4.18
N ASP A 38 20.86 -14.09 4.70
CA ASP A 38 22.24 -13.69 4.97
C ASP A 38 22.90 -14.58 6.03
N GLU A 39 22.17 -14.94 7.09
CA GLU A 39 22.66 -15.85 8.14
C GLU A 39 22.93 -17.26 7.60
N GLN A 40 22.03 -17.81 6.78
CA GLN A 40 22.23 -19.14 6.17
C GLN A 40 23.39 -19.14 5.18
N LYS A 41 23.53 -18.07 4.39
CA LYS A 41 24.66 -17.90 3.47
C LYS A 41 25.98 -17.84 4.23
N GLN A 42 26.03 -17.07 5.33
CA GLN A 42 27.23 -16.99 6.17
C GLN A 42 27.57 -18.35 6.78
N ALA A 43 26.58 -19.10 7.26
CA ALA A 43 26.80 -20.44 7.82
C ALA A 43 27.41 -21.43 6.82
N ILE A 44 27.10 -21.30 5.52
CA ILE A 44 27.75 -22.09 4.47
C ILE A 44 29.22 -21.70 4.32
N HIS A 45 29.52 -20.40 4.28
CA HIS A 45 30.88 -19.91 4.18
C HIS A 45 31.73 -20.40 5.37
N ASP A 46 31.23 -20.25 6.59
CA ASP A 46 31.90 -20.69 7.81
C ASP A 46 32.17 -22.21 7.81
N LYS A 47 31.23 -23.01 7.31
CA LYS A 47 31.40 -24.46 7.18
C LYS A 47 32.47 -24.83 6.17
N ASN A 48 32.60 -24.07 5.08
CA ASN A 48 33.63 -24.27 4.07
C ASN A 48 35.05 -23.91 4.58
N GLU A 49 35.15 -23.08 5.62
CA GLU A 49 36.41 -22.72 6.29
C GLU A 49 36.76 -23.63 7.49
N SER A 50 35.89 -24.60 7.82
CA SER A 50 36.07 -25.52 8.96
C SER A 50 37.00 -26.69 8.66
N ASP A 51 37.34 -27.47 9.70
CA ASP A 51 38.20 -28.68 9.62
C ASP A 51 37.64 -29.79 8.70
N SER A 52 36.40 -29.65 8.21
CA SER A 52 35.77 -30.57 7.25
C SER A 52 35.01 -29.77 6.19
N PRO A 53 35.73 -29.20 5.20
CA PRO A 53 35.17 -28.32 4.20
C PRO A 53 34.19 -29.05 3.28
N LEU A 54 33.19 -28.31 2.79
CA LEU A 54 32.26 -28.81 1.79
C LEU A 54 32.99 -28.99 0.45
N THR A 55 32.55 -29.94 -0.36
CA THR A 55 32.99 -29.95 -1.76
C THR A 55 32.40 -28.74 -2.51
N PRO A 56 33.01 -28.31 -3.63
CA PRO A 56 32.44 -27.23 -4.45
C PRO A 56 31.00 -27.51 -4.87
N GLU A 57 30.68 -28.77 -5.17
CA GLU A 57 29.35 -29.19 -5.63
C GLU A 57 28.32 -29.18 -4.49
N GLN A 58 28.72 -29.58 -3.28
CA GLN A 58 27.87 -29.44 -2.09
C GLN A 58 27.61 -27.97 -1.75
N THR A 59 28.64 -27.12 -1.86
CA THR A 59 28.53 -25.68 -1.60
C THR A 59 27.58 -25.03 -2.59
N ASP A 60 27.74 -25.30 -3.89
CA ASP A 60 26.87 -24.77 -4.94
C ASP A 60 25.41 -25.23 -4.76
N GLN A 61 25.19 -26.50 -4.42
CA GLN A 61 23.84 -27.01 -4.17
C GLN A 61 23.19 -26.31 -2.97
N MET A 62 23.89 -26.20 -1.85
CA MET A 62 23.34 -25.54 -0.66
C MET A 62 23.03 -24.05 -0.90
N LEU A 63 23.88 -23.35 -1.66
CA LEU A 63 23.63 -21.95 -2.03
C LEU A 63 22.40 -21.81 -2.93
N LYS A 64 22.21 -22.73 -3.89
CA LYS A 64 21.01 -22.77 -4.72
C LYS A 64 19.76 -23.03 -3.89
N ASP A 65 19.81 -24.01 -3.00
CA ASP A 65 18.66 -24.38 -2.15
C ASP A 65 18.20 -23.21 -1.28
N ILE A 66 19.14 -22.53 -0.60
CA ILE A 66 18.82 -21.34 0.23
C ILE A 66 18.32 -20.18 -0.62
N PHE A 67 18.85 -19.99 -1.83
CA PHE A 67 18.35 -18.96 -2.73
C PHE A 67 16.91 -19.24 -3.17
N PHE A 68 16.58 -20.48 -3.53
CA PHE A 68 15.20 -20.86 -3.86
C PHE A 68 14.27 -20.69 -2.67
N GLU A 69 14.67 -21.16 -1.49
CA GLU A 69 13.92 -20.99 -0.24
C GLU A 69 13.66 -19.50 0.07
N PHE A 70 14.65 -18.64 -0.16
CA PHE A 70 14.49 -17.19 -0.02
C PHE A 70 13.47 -16.63 -1.01
N ILE A 71 13.56 -16.98 -2.29
CA ILE A 71 12.62 -16.52 -3.31
C ILE A 71 11.18 -16.98 -3.00
N GLU A 72 11.00 -18.23 -2.60
CA GLU A 72 9.69 -18.76 -2.20
C GLU A 72 9.11 -17.97 -1.03
N ARG A 73 9.89 -17.72 0.02
CA ARG A 73 9.44 -16.87 1.14
C ARG A 73 9.08 -15.45 0.72
N GLN A 74 9.90 -14.81 -0.13
CA GLN A 74 9.61 -13.47 -0.62
C GLN A 74 8.28 -13.44 -1.39
N GLU A 75 7.99 -14.48 -2.16
CA GLU A 75 6.75 -14.58 -2.92
C GLU A 75 5.54 -14.84 -2.01
N GLU A 76 5.67 -15.72 -1.02
CA GLU A 76 4.62 -15.96 -0.02
C GLU A 76 4.26 -14.68 0.75
N ILE A 77 5.27 -13.92 1.19
CA ILE A 77 5.07 -12.64 1.88
C ILE A 77 4.34 -11.64 0.96
N LYS A 78 4.70 -11.56 -0.33
CA LYS A 78 4.02 -10.67 -1.29
C LYS A 78 2.57 -11.08 -1.54
N ILE A 79 2.30 -12.39 -1.67
CA ILE A 79 0.95 -12.91 -1.89
C ILE A 79 0.07 -12.59 -0.68
N GLU A 80 0.58 -12.82 0.54
CA GLU A 80 -0.15 -12.49 1.78
C GLU A 80 -0.39 -10.98 1.89
N TYR A 81 0.64 -10.16 1.62
CA TYR A 81 0.52 -8.69 1.63
C TYR A 81 -0.58 -8.23 0.68
N THR A 82 -0.52 -8.64 -0.58
CA THR A 82 -1.49 -8.25 -1.61
C THR A 82 -2.90 -8.67 -1.20
N SER A 83 -3.07 -9.90 -0.72
CA SER A 83 -4.38 -10.40 -0.27
C SER A 83 -4.95 -9.59 0.90
N ARG A 84 -4.11 -9.21 1.88
CA ARG A 84 -4.54 -8.40 3.04
C ARG A 84 -4.84 -6.95 2.66
N VAL A 85 -4.05 -6.39 1.76
CA VAL A 85 -4.30 -5.08 1.15
C VAL A 85 -5.63 -5.07 0.42
N ASP A 86 -5.89 -6.07 -0.42
CA ASP A 86 -7.14 -6.17 -1.18
C ASP A 86 -8.35 -6.34 -0.26
N ALA A 87 -8.22 -7.15 0.80
CA ALA A 87 -9.26 -7.30 1.81
C ALA A 87 -9.53 -5.99 2.56
N LEU A 88 -8.49 -5.24 2.95
CA LEU A 88 -8.61 -3.93 3.58
C LEU A 88 -9.31 -2.94 2.64
N ASN A 89 -8.86 -2.86 1.39
CA ASN A 89 -9.43 -1.99 0.37
C ASN A 89 -10.92 -2.32 0.13
N ALA A 90 -11.27 -3.60 0.00
CA ALA A 90 -12.65 -4.04 -0.18
C ALA A 90 -13.54 -3.69 1.02
N MET A 91 -13.04 -3.92 2.23
CA MET A 91 -13.76 -3.60 3.47
C MET A 91 -14.06 -2.11 3.58
N PHE A 92 -13.07 -1.25 3.27
CA PHE A 92 -13.25 0.20 3.36
C PHE A 92 -14.01 0.77 2.19
N LYS A 93 -13.89 0.20 0.98
CA LYS A 93 -14.72 0.57 -0.17
C LYS A 93 -16.21 0.50 0.17
N ILE A 94 -16.66 -0.61 0.77
CA ILE A 94 -18.07 -0.77 1.19
C ILE A 94 -18.48 0.32 2.20
N LYS A 95 -17.58 0.68 3.13
CA LYS A 95 -17.85 1.72 4.12
C LYS A 95 -17.87 3.12 3.50
N PHE A 96 -16.98 3.41 2.56
CA PHE A 96 -16.95 4.69 1.85
C PHE A 96 -18.16 4.85 0.92
N GLU A 97 -18.62 3.78 0.27
CA GLU A 97 -19.85 3.78 -0.55
C GLU A 97 -21.11 4.13 0.26
N GLN A 98 -21.11 3.91 1.58
CA GLN A 98 -22.22 4.33 2.47
C GLN A 98 -22.32 5.86 2.61
N PHE A 99 -21.24 6.59 2.32
CA PHE A 99 -21.25 8.06 2.24
C PHE A 99 -21.73 8.56 0.88
N GLY A 100 -22.14 7.65 -0.02
CA GLY A 100 -22.70 7.95 -1.34
C GLY A 100 -21.68 7.79 -2.47
N ASN A 101 -22.16 7.42 -3.67
CA ASN A 101 -21.42 7.48 -4.94
C ASN A 101 -21.19 8.92 -5.43
N GLU A 102 -21.65 9.89 -4.66
CA GLU A 102 -21.54 11.31 -4.95
C GLU A 102 -20.28 11.82 -4.28
N MET A 103 -19.49 12.53 -5.07
CA MET A 103 -18.35 13.31 -4.61
C MET A 103 -18.62 13.90 -3.21
N PRO A 104 -17.72 13.73 -2.23
CA PRO A 104 -17.97 14.21 -0.88
C PRO A 104 -18.38 15.69 -0.87
N LEU A 105 -19.39 16.07 -0.07
CA LEU A 105 -19.94 17.43 -0.06
C LEU A 105 -18.89 18.52 0.19
N TRP A 106 -17.83 18.22 0.95
CA TRP A 106 -16.73 19.17 1.12
C TRP A 106 -15.92 19.38 -0.16
N VAL A 107 -15.78 18.36 -1.00
CA VAL A 107 -15.15 18.49 -2.32
C VAL A 107 -16.02 19.32 -3.24
N GLU A 108 -17.34 19.09 -3.25
CA GLU A 108 -18.31 19.91 -4.00
C GLU A 108 -18.23 21.39 -3.58
N LYS A 109 -18.16 21.65 -2.27
CA LYS A 109 -17.98 23.02 -1.73
C LYS A 109 -16.68 23.68 -2.18
N VAL A 110 -15.57 22.95 -2.24
CA VAL A 110 -14.30 23.50 -2.74
C VAL A 110 -14.39 23.80 -4.23
N MET A 111 -15.04 22.94 -5.02
CA MET A 111 -15.30 23.22 -6.43
C MET A 111 -16.19 24.45 -6.62
N GLU A 112 -17.25 24.62 -5.82
CA GLU A 112 -18.08 25.83 -5.86
C GLU A 112 -17.29 27.10 -5.52
N LEU A 113 -16.40 27.03 -4.51
CA LEU A 113 -15.56 28.16 -4.12
C LEU A 113 -14.60 28.53 -5.25
N TRP A 114 -14.03 27.55 -5.93
CA TRP A 114 -13.18 27.78 -7.10
C TRP A 114 -13.97 28.41 -8.25
N GLN A 115 -15.14 27.84 -8.59
CA GLN A 115 -16.03 28.36 -9.63
C GLN A 115 -16.47 29.81 -9.37
N LYS A 116 -16.68 30.17 -8.10
CA LYS A 116 -17.03 31.53 -7.65
C LYS A 116 -15.82 32.47 -7.54
N GLY A 117 -14.61 32.03 -7.91
CA GLY A 117 -13.36 32.79 -7.83
C GLY A 117 -12.94 33.12 -6.39
N LYS A 118 -13.38 32.33 -5.41
CA LYS A 118 -13.07 32.50 -3.98
C LYS A 118 -11.78 31.80 -3.56
N ILE A 119 -11.35 30.79 -4.33
CA ILE A 119 -10.02 30.19 -4.24
C ILE A 119 -9.34 30.27 -5.61
N SER A 120 -8.02 30.38 -5.61
CA SER A 120 -7.21 30.48 -6.81
C SER A 120 -7.06 29.13 -7.52
N ASP A 121 -6.73 29.17 -8.81
CA ASP A 121 -6.43 27.96 -9.59
C ASP A 121 -5.31 27.13 -8.97
N VAL A 122 -4.30 27.78 -8.36
CA VAL A 122 -3.19 27.11 -7.69
C VAL A 122 -3.68 26.33 -6.46
N GLU A 123 -4.55 26.94 -5.64
CA GLU A 123 -5.14 26.28 -4.48
C GLU A 123 -6.04 25.11 -4.91
N PHE A 124 -6.79 25.29 -6.00
CA PHE A 124 -7.63 24.24 -6.55
C PHE A 124 -6.83 23.06 -7.13
N VAL A 125 -5.73 23.30 -7.85
CA VAL A 125 -4.85 22.22 -8.37
C VAL A 125 -4.17 21.45 -7.24
N ASN A 126 -3.76 22.14 -6.17
CA ASN A 126 -3.21 21.48 -4.98
C ASN A 126 -4.26 20.62 -4.28
N PHE A 127 -5.49 21.12 -4.19
CA PHE A 127 -6.63 20.39 -3.69
C PHE A 127 -6.96 19.14 -4.54
N LEU A 128 -6.96 19.26 -5.88
CA LEU A 128 -7.15 18.13 -6.80
C LEU A 128 -6.06 17.07 -6.62
N SER A 129 -4.80 17.51 -6.51
CA SER A 129 -3.67 16.63 -6.23
C SER A 129 -3.87 15.88 -4.91
N PHE A 130 -4.38 16.55 -3.88
CA PHE A 130 -4.70 15.92 -2.61
C PHE A 130 -5.81 14.87 -2.74
N VAL A 131 -6.95 15.18 -3.37
CA VAL A 131 -8.07 14.23 -3.48
C VAL A 131 -7.75 13.04 -4.38
N ILE A 132 -6.95 13.22 -5.42
CA ILE A 132 -6.53 12.12 -6.32
C ILE A 132 -5.49 11.22 -5.62
N ASN A 133 -4.45 11.80 -5.00
CA ASN A 133 -3.39 11.01 -4.36
C ASN A 133 -3.89 10.22 -3.15
N ASN A 134 -5.05 10.59 -2.59
CA ASN A 134 -5.67 9.91 -1.47
C ASN A 134 -6.84 9.00 -1.87
N ASP A 135 -7.05 8.77 -3.19
CA ASP A 135 -8.14 7.97 -3.76
C ASP A 135 -9.55 8.43 -3.32
N ILE A 136 -9.70 9.72 -2.99
CA ILE A 136 -10.97 10.34 -2.59
C ILE A 136 -11.88 10.51 -3.82
N ILE A 137 -11.29 10.82 -4.98
CA ILE A 137 -11.96 10.85 -6.29
C ILE A 137 -11.13 10.05 -7.27
N LYS A 138 -11.77 9.15 -8.02
CA LYS A 138 -11.11 8.48 -9.16
C LYS A 138 -11.26 9.33 -10.41
N LEU A 139 -10.16 9.56 -11.13
CA LEU A 139 -10.15 10.38 -12.35
C LEU A 139 -11.19 9.92 -13.39
N GLU A 140 -11.47 8.62 -13.45
CA GLU A 140 -12.49 8.02 -14.32
C GLU A 140 -13.90 8.53 -14.02
N GLN A 141 -14.26 8.79 -12.76
CA GLN A 141 -15.57 9.32 -12.37
C GLN A 141 -15.77 10.77 -12.83
N TRP A 142 -14.68 11.54 -12.95
CA TRP A 142 -14.70 12.95 -13.32
C TRP A 142 -14.92 13.17 -14.82
N ILE A 143 -14.36 12.29 -15.67
CA ILE A 143 -14.52 12.37 -17.13
C ILE A 143 -15.98 12.12 -17.54
N PHE A 144 -16.72 11.29 -16.81
CA PHE A 144 -18.12 10.98 -17.16
C PHE A 144 -19.14 12.02 -16.68
N SER A 145 -18.82 12.86 -15.68
CA SER A 145 -19.76 13.91 -15.21
C SER A 145 -19.79 15.14 -16.12
N GLU A 146 -18.73 15.42 -16.88
CA GLU A 146 -18.72 16.54 -17.84
C GLU A 146 -19.36 16.21 -19.21
N TYR A 147 -19.62 14.93 -19.52
CA TYR A 147 -20.12 14.50 -20.83
C TYR A 147 -21.60 14.07 -20.85
N ASN A 148 -22.30 14.07 -19.72
CA ASN A 148 -23.74 13.78 -19.64
C ASN A 148 -24.54 15.02 -19.18
N HIS A 149 -24.60 16.03 -20.05
CA HIS A 149 -25.61 17.09 -20.02
C HIS A 149 -26.22 17.28 -21.40
#